data_AF-A0A7V6T8A9-F1
#
_entry.id   AF-A0A7V6T8A9-F1
#
_cell.length_a   1.000
_cell.length_b   1.000
_cell.length_c   1.000
_cell.angle_alpha   90.00
_cell.angle_beta   90.00
_cell.angle_gamma   90.00
#
_symmetry.space_group_name_H-M   'P 1'
#
loop_
_entity.id
_entity.type
_entity.pdbx_description
1 polymer ?
#
loop_
_entity_poly.entity_id
_entity_poly.type
_entity_poly.pdbx_seq_one_letter_code
_entity_poly.pdbx_strand_id
1 'polypeptide(L)' 'MSKKIEVNNLVKIFGSKPRQALRRLKEGWSKEKILKTTGQTVGVDNASFFVDDG' A
#
# COMPACT_ATOMS: atom_id res chain seq x y z
N MET A 1 14.14 21.44 11.13
CA MET A 1 14.30 20.05 10.66
C MET A 1 13.82 20.01 9.22
N SER A 2 14.73 19.86 8.26
CA SER A 2 14.40 19.71 6.85
C SER A 2 14.09 18.24 6.60
N LYS A 3 12.84 17.92 6.26
CA LYS A 3 12.47 16.57 5.82
C LYS A 3 12.95 16.40 4.38
N LYS A 4 14.02 15.63 4.17
CA LYS A 4 14.57 15.34 2.84
C LYS A 4 13.61 14.51 1.99
N ILE A 5 12.96 13.53 2.61
CA ILE A 5 11.97 12.66 1.97
C ILE A 5 10.73 12.64 2.85
N GLU A 6 9.56 12.79 2.24
CA GLU A 6 8.27 12.61 2.90
C GLU A 6 7.42 11.63 2.10
N VAL A 7 6.93 10.59 2.76
CA VAL A 7 6.07 9.55 2.20
C VAL A 7 4.74 9.58 2.93
N ASN A 8 3.66 9.70 2.17
CA ASN A 8 2.30 9.75 2.70
C ASN A 8 1.46 8.63 2.10
N ASN A 9 0.92 7.77 2.96
CA ASN A 9 -0.07 6.74 2.63
C ASN A 9 0.34 5.84 1.45
N LEU A 10 1.62 5.47 1.39
CA LEU A 10 2.17 4.65 0.32
C LEU A 10 1.56 3.25 0.35
N VAL A 11 1.10 2.78 -0.81
CA VAL A 11 0.56 1.44 -1.02
C VAL A 11 1.28 0.78 -2.19
N LYS A 12 1.70 -0.47 -2.02
CA LYS A 12 2.30 -1.29 -3.08
C LYS A 12 1.51 -2.58 -3.26
N ILE A 13 1.05 -2.83 -4.48
CA ILE A 13 0.30 -4.01 -4.85
C ILE A 13 1.01 -4.70 -6.02
N PHE A 14 1.14 -6.02 -5.94
CA PHE A 14 1.66 -6.90 -6.99
C PHE A 14 0.52 -7.67 -7.66
N GLY A 15 0.68 -7.96 -8.95
CA GLY A 15 -0.28 -8.71 -9.76
C GLY A 15 -0.78 -7.92 -10.98
N SER A 16 -1.60 -8.58 -11.81
CA SER A 16 -2.08 -8.06 -13.10
C SER A 16 -3.20 -7.02 -13.01
N LYS A 17 -3.88 -6.89 -11.86
CA LYS A 17 -5.06 -6.02 -11.66
C LYS A 17 -5.00 -5.25 -10.32
N PRO A 18 -3.96 -4.43 -10.09
CA PRO A 18 -3.71 -3.81 -8.78
C PRO A 18 -4.82 -2.83 -8.34
N ARG A 19 -5.50 -2.17 -9.29
CA ARG A 19 -6.63 -1.26 -8.98
C ARG A 19 -7.80 -1.96 -8.30
N GLN A 20 -8.04 -3.24 -8.62
CA GLN A 20 -9.10 -4.02 -7.97
C GLN A 20 -8.77 -4.25 -6.50
N ALA A 21 -7.55 -4.66 -6.20
CA ALA A 21 -7.07 -4.85 -4.84
C ALA A 21 -7.04 -3.54 -4.05
N LEU A 22 -6.62 -2.43 -4.67
CA LEU A 22 -6.65 -1.11 -4.02
C LEU A 22 -8.07 -0.70 -3.59
N ARG A 23 -9.08 -0.96 -4.43
CA ARG A 23 -10.48 -0.68 -4.08
C ARG A 23 -10.92 -1.52 -2.87
N ARG A 24 -10.62 -2.82 -2.87
CA ARG A 24 -10.95 -3.70 -1.74
C ARG A 24 -10.23 -3.33 -0.45
N LEU A 25 -8.97 -2.90 -0.56
CA LEU A 25 -8.20 -2.41 0.58
C LEU A 25 -8.87 -1.17 1.19
N LYS A 26 -9.34 -0.22 0.36
CA LYS A 26 -10.12 0.94 0.81
C LYS A 26 -11.49 0.57 1.39
N GLU A 27 -12.09 -0.55 0.95
CA GLU A 27 -13.31 -1.13 1.53
C GLU A 27 -13.05 -1.86 2.88
N GLY A 28 -11.81 -1.84 3.40
CA GLY A 28 -11.45 -2.46 4.68
C GLY A 28 -11.17 -3.96 4.62
N TRP A 29 -10.94 -4.52 3.43
CA TRP A 29 -10.61 -5.93 3.30
C TRP A 29 -9.19 -6.22 3.79
N SER A 30 -9.01 -7.36 4.47
CA SER A 30 -7.67 -7.82 4.85
C SER A 30 -6.84 -8.24 3.62
N LYS A 31 -5.51 -8.17 3.77
CA LYS A 31 -4.55 -8.55 2.72
C LYS A 31 -4.74 -9.99 2.27
N GLU A 32 -5.02 -10.90 3.22
CA GLU A 32 -5.27 -12.32 2.95
C GLU A 32 -6.55 -12.51 2.15
N LYS A 33 -7.62 -11.77 2.50
CA LYS A 33 -8.88 -11.84 1.77
C LYS A 33 -8.73 -11.32 0.34
N ILE A 34 -7.99 -10.23 0.17
CA ILE A 34 -7.66 -9.66 -1.15
C ILE A 34 -6.88 -10.68 -1.97
N LEU A 35 -5.80 -11.25 -1.41
CA LEU A 35 -5.00 -12.26 -2.10
C LEU A 35 -5.84 -13.46 -2.55
N LYS A 36 -6.62 -14.05 -1.64
CA LYS A 36 -7.48 -15.21 -1.94
C LYS A 36 -8.54 -14.92 -3.01
N THR A 37 -9.09 -13.71 -3.02
CA THR A 37 -10.21 -13.36 -3.91
C THR A 37 -9.76 -12.84 -5.28
N THR A 38 -8.66 -12.10 -5.33
CA THR A 38 -8.22 -11.38 -6.55
C THR A 38 -6.89 -11.88 -7.10
N GLY A 39 -6.17 -12.74 -6.37
CA GLY A 39 -4.81 -13.17 -6.74
C GLY A 39 -3.80 -12.01 -6.76
N GLN A 40 -4.09 -10.91 -6.07
CA GLN A 40 -3.22 -9.73 -5.99
C GLN A 40 -2.64 -9.64 -4.58
N THR A 41 -1.35 -9.35 -4.45
CA THR A 41 -0.68 -9.26 -3.16
C THR A 41 -0.50 -7.80 -2.75
N VAL A 42 -0.97 -7.42 -1.57
CA VAL A 42 -0.70 -6.10 -0.97
C VAL A 42 0.60 -6.20 -0.17
N GLY A 43 1.70 -5.65 -0.70
CA GLY A 43 3.03 -5.72 -0.08
C GLY A 43 3.30 -4.58 0.90
N VAL A 44 2.86 -3.37 0.57
CA VAL A 44 2.92 -2.20 1.47
C VAL A 44 1.51 -1.64 1.59
N ASP A 45 1.11 -1.33 2.80
CA ASP A 45 -0.22 -0.81 3.11
C ASP A 45 -0.09 0.39 4.04
N ASN A 46 -0.54 1.54 3.54
CA ASN A 46 -0.63 2.80 4.26
C ASN A 46 0.65 3.22 5.01
N ALA A 47 1.81 3.09 4.36
CA ALA A 47 3.08 3.51 4.96
C ALA A 47 3.23 5.04 4.86
N SER A 48 3.44 5.69 6.00
CA SER A 48 3.75 7.12 6.10
C SER A 48 4.97 7.32 6.98
N PHE A 49 5.98 8.02 6.46
CA PHE A 49 7.21 8.33 7.18
C PHE A 49 7.92 9.52 6.53
N PHE A 50 8.88 10.10 7.25
CA PHE A 50 9.80 11.09 6.72
C PHE A 50 11.23 10.69 7.04
N VAL A 51 12.15 11.13 6.20
CA VAL A 51 13.59 10.94 6.38
C VAL A 51 14.20 12.34 6.44
N ASP A 52 14.87 12.64 7.56
CA ASP A 52 15.62 13.88 7.72
C ASP A 52 16.91 13.85 6.88
N ASP A 53 17.49 15.03 6.66
CA ASP A 53 18.85 15.12 6.14
C ASP A 53 19.84 14.46 7.12
N GLY A 54 20.80 13.70 6.57
CA GLY A 54 21.81 12.96 7.33
C GLY A 54 23.05 13.77 7.63
#